data_AF-A0A9X2FPT6-F1
#
_entry.id   AF-A0A9X2FPT6-F1
#
_cell.length_a   1.000
_cell.length_b   1.000
_cell.length_c   1.000
_cell.angle_alpha   90.00
_cell.angle_beta   90.00
_cell.angle_gamma   90.00
#
_symmetry.space_group_name_H-M   'P 1'
#
loop_
_entity.id
_entity.type
_entity.pdbx_description
1 polymer ?
#
loop_
_entity_poly.entity_id
_entity_poly.type
_entity_poly.pdbx_seq_one_letter_code
_entity_poly.pdbx_strand_id
1 'polypeptide(L)'
;MRSTLPRLALRLALVALLIAANLWLAFWLRDFAADMVAQGRMELLGATVAGLLLVYAVVLAIPFVPGAEIGLALLMAHGASAAPFVWGATALGLLIAYAAGLALSAPRVCHAL
;
A
#
# COMPACT_ATOMS: atom_id res chain seq x y z
N MET A 1 8.74 2.12 37.80
CA MET A 1 8.80 1.08 36.73
C MET A 1 7.45 0.43 36.38
N ARG A 2 6.37 0.57 37.19
CA ARG A 2 5.06 -0.07 36.91
C ARG A 2 4.13 0.71 35.95
N SER A 3 4.38 2.01 35.76
CA SER A 3 3.57 2.91 34.92
C SER A 3 3.93 2.93 33.43
N THR A 4 5.02 2.25 33.03
CA THR A 4 5.48 2.16 31.63
C THR A 4 4.91 0.94 30.91
N LEU A 5 4.62 -0.14 31.63
CA LEU A 5 4.00 -1.37 31.11
C LEU A 5 2.65 -1.15 30.40
N PRO A 6 1.68 -0.41 30.96
CA PRO A 6 0.40 -0.19 30.27
C PRO A 6 0.54 0.68 29.01
N ARG A 7 1.47 1.65 28.99
CA ARG A 7 1.74 2.47 27.78
C ARG A 7 2.43 1.65 26.70
N LEU A 8 3.36 0.77 27.08
CA LEU A 8 4.01 -0.14 26.14
C LEU A 8 3.01 -1.14 25.56
N ALA A 9 2.16 -1.74 26.41
CA ALA A 9 1.11 -2.65 25.98
C ALA A 9 0.13 -1.96 25.02
N LEU A 10 -0.27 -0.72 25.31
CA LEU A 10 -1.13 0.07 24.42
C LEU A 10 -0.46 0.38 23.08
N ARG A 11 0.82 0.78 23.07
CA ARG A 11 1.58 1.00 21.82
C ARG A 11 1.69 -0.27 20.99
N LEU A 12 2.01 -1.40 21.61
CA LEU A 12 2.07 -2.70 20.93
C LEU A 12 0.70 -3.14 20.40
N ALA A 13 -0.37 -2.94 21.17
CA ALA A 13 -1.73 -3.21 20.72
C ALA A 13 -2.13 -2.33 19.53
N LEU A 14 -1.77 -1.05 19.54
CA LEU A 14 -1.99 -0.14 18.41
C LEU A 14 -1.22 -0.58 17.15
N VAL A 15 0.05 -0.96 17.30
CA VAL A 15 0.85 -1.48 16.18
C VAL A 15 0.27 -2.78 15.64
N ALA A 16 -0.12 -3.71 16.52
CA ALA A 16 -0.75 -4.97 16.12
C ALA A 16 -2.08 -4.74 15.42
N LEU A 17 -2.90 -3.80 15.90
CA LEU A 17 -4.17 -3.42 15.27
C LEU A 17 -3.94 -2.81 13.89
N LEU A 18 -2.97 -1.91 13.74
CA LEU A 18 -2.59 -1.32 12.45
C LEU A 18 -2.13 -2.40 11.46
N ILE A 19 -1.30 -3.35 11.91
CA ILE A 19 -0.86 -4.47 11.08
C ILE A 19 -2.05 -5.33 10.67
N ALA A 20 -2.95 -5.69 11.60
CA ALA A 20 -4.12 -6.51 11.31
C ALA A 20 -5.08 -5.83 10.32
N ALA A 21 -5.36 -4.53 10.53
CA ALA A 21 -6.18 -3.74 9.62
C ALA A 21 -5.55 -3.66 8.22
N ASN A 22 -4.22 -3.50 8.16
CA ASN A 22 -3.48 -3.44 6.91
C ASN A 22 -3.49 -4.77 6.15
N LEU A 23 -3.27 -5.88 6.85
CA LEU A 23 -3.35 -7.22 6.24
C LEU A 23 -4.78 -7.52 5.75
N TRP A 24 -5.80 -7.15 6.52
CA TRP A 24 -7.19 -7.33 6.10
C TRP A 24 -7.50 -6.54 4.82
N LEU A 25 -7.08 -5.26 4.77
CA LEU A 25 -7.23 -4.42 3.59
C LEU A 25 -6.46 -5.01 2.39
N ALA A 26 -5.25 -5.50 2.61
CA ALA A 26 -4.44 -6.17 1.59
C ALA A 26 -5.14 -7.37 0.96
N PHE A 27 -5.67 -8.28 1.78
CA PHE A 27 -6.39 -9.45 1.28
C PHE A 27 -7.63 -9.05 0.49
N TRP A 28 -8.39 -8.08 0.99
CA TRP A 28 -9.58 -7.58 0.30
C TRP A 28 -9.26 -6.96 -1.07
N LEU A 29 -8.20 -6.14 -1.15
CA LEU A 29 -7.77 -5.57 -2.42
C LEU A 29 -7.28 -6.62 -3.42
N ARG A 30 -6.58 -7.66 -2.93
CA ARG A 30 -6.12 -8.77 -3.77
C ARG A 30 -7.29 -9.51 -4.40
N ASP A 31 -8.30 -9.83 -3.59
CA ASP A 31 -9.49 -10.55 -4.07
C ASP A 31 -10.29 -9.67 -5.06
N PHE A 32 -10.45 -8.38 -4.75
CA PHE A 32 -11.09 -7.42 -5.66
C PHE A 32 -10.34 -7.29 -7.00
N ALA A 33 -9.01 -7.25 -6.98
CA ALA A 33 -8.19 -7.19 -8.20
C ALA A 33 -8.30 -8.47 -9.03
N ALA A 34 -8.30 -9.64 -8.39
CA ALA A 34 -8.48 -10.92 -9.06
C ALA A 34 -9.84 -11.02 -9.76
N ASP A 35 -10.91 -10.57 -9.09
CA ASP A 35 -12.26 -10.51 -9.67
C ASP A 35 -12.34 -9.56 -10.87
N MET A 36 -11.69 -8.40 -10.80
CA MET A 36 -11.65 -7.44 -11.92
C MET A 36 -10.95 -7.99 -13.16
N VAL A 37 -9.86 -8.75 -12.98
CA VAL A 37 -9.15 -9.44 -14.08
C VAL A 37 -10.04 -10.54 -14.67
N ALA A 38 -10.66 -11.37 -13.83
CA ALA A 38 -11.48 -12.49 -14.27
C ALA A 38 -12.73 -12.06 -15.06
N GLN A 39 -13.29 -10.89 -14.76
CA GLN A 39 -14.48 -10.36 -15.44
C GLN A 39 -14.18 -9.71 -16.80
N GLY A 40 -12.92 -9.65 -17.25
CA GLY A 40 -12.57 -9.05 -18.55
C GLY A 40 -12.90 -7.55 -18.67
N ARG A 41 -13.20 -6.88 -17.54
CA ARG A 41 -13.58 -5.45 -17.49
C ARG A 41 -12.41 -4.49 -17.69
N MET A 42 -11.25 -5.04 -18.08
CA MET A 42 -9.99 -4.35 -18.26
C MET A 42 -9.81 -3.81 -19.69
N GLU A 43 -10.87 -3.75 -20.51
CA GLU A 43 -10.83 -3.08 -21.83
C GLU A 43 -11.12 -1.57 -21.76
N LEU A 44 -11.43 -0.99 -20.59
CA LEU A 44 -11.60 0.45 -20.46
C LEU A 44 -10.25 1.16 -20.28
N LEU A 45 -9.63 1.50 -21.41
CA LEU A 45 -8.40 2.30 -21.58
C LEU A 45 -8.46 3.75 -21.02
N GLY A 46 -9.36 4.07 -20.09
CA GLY A 46 -9.50 5.40 -19.49
C GLY A 46 -10.05 5.35 -18.07
N ALA A 47 -9.68 6.36 -17.25
CA ALA A 47 -10.10 6.65 -15.86
C ALA A 47 -9.99 5.52 -14.80
N THR A 48 -10.55 4.34 -15.06
CA THR A 48 -10.51 3.16 -14.21
C THR A 48 -9.10 2.59 -14.02
N VAL A 49 -8.33 2.42 -15.11
CA VAL A 49 -6.92 2.00 -15.04
C VAL A 49 -6.07 3.03 -14.28
N ALA A 50 -6.31 4.32 -14.50
CA ALA A 50 -5.62 5.40 -13.77
C ALA A 50 -5.95 5.38 -12.27
N GLY A 51 -7.22 5.15 -11.91
CA GLY A 51 -7.65 4.94 -10.53
C GLY A 51 -7.01 3.72 -9.89
N LEU A 52 -6.91 2.61 -10.63
CA LEU A 52 -6.28 1.38 -10.14
C LEU A 52 -4.77 1.54 -9.92
N LEU A 53 -4.08 2.27 -10.80
CA LEU A 53 -2.67 2.63 -10.64
C LEU A 53 -2.43 3.57 -9.45
N LEU A 54 -3.36 4.50 -9.20
CA LEU A 54 -3.32 5.37 -8.02
C LEU A 54 -3.48 4.56 -6.74
N VAL A 55 -4.46 3.65 -6.71
CA VAL A 55 -4.66 2.73 -5.60
C VAL A 55 -3.43 1.84 -5.41
N TYR A 56 -2.85 1.30 -6.47
CA TYR A 56 -1.61 0.54 -6.42
C TYR A 56 -0.45 1.33 -5.80
N ALA A 57 -0.24 2.59 -6.21
CA ALA A 57 0.80 3.44 -5.66
C ALA A 57 0.61 3.71 -4.16
N VAL A 58 -0.64 3.97 -3.73
CA VAL A 58 -0.98 4.19 -2.31
C VAL A 58 -0.77 2.93 -1.50
N VAL A 59 -1.23 1.79 -2.02
CA VAL A 59 -1.13 0.48 -1.38
C VAL A 59 0.32 0.05 -1.21
N LEU A 60 1.14 0.24 -2.24
CA LEU A 60 2.57 -0.05 -2.19
C LEU A 60 3.32 0.80 -1.16
N ALA A 61 2.84 2.02 -0.90
CA ALA A 61 3.42 2.89 0.11
C ALA A 61 3.16 2.42 1.55
N ILE A 62 2.20 1.50 1.76
CA ILE A 62 1.86 0.98 3.08
C ILE A 62 2.69 -0.29 3.34
N PRO A 63 3.57 -0.29 4.36
CA PRO A 63 4.38 -1.46 4.67
C PRO A 63 3.49 -2.66 5.03
N PHE A 64 3.93 -3.87 4.67
CA PHE A 64 3.19 -5.13 4.85
C PHE A 64 1.97 -5.33 3.95
N VAL A 65 1.74 -4.48 2.94
CA VAL A 65 0.79 -4.80 1.87
C VAL A 65 1.52 -5.46 0.69
N PRO A 66 1.09 -6.65 0.22
CA PRO A 66 1.48 -7.21 -1.06
C PRO A 66 0.97 -6.35 -2.22
N GLY A 67 1.65 -5.24 -2.49
CA GLY A 67 1.33 -4.33 -3.59
C GLY A 67 1.87 -4.83 -4.92
N ALA A 68 3.11 -5.35 -4.94
CA ALA A 68 3.85 -5.72 -6.16
C ALA A 68 3.10 -6.74 -7.05
N GLU A 69 2.27 -7.58 -6.44
CA GLU A 69 1.41 -8.57 -7.07
C GLU A 69 0.35 -7.93 -7.98
N ILE A 70 -0.16 -6.74 -7.61
CA ILE A 70 -1.10 -5.97 -8.44
C ILE A 70 -0.38 -5.42 -9.68
N GLY A 71 0.83 -4.90 -9.52
CA GLY A 71 1.68 -4.47 -10.63
C GLY A 71 1.99 -5.62 -11.60
N LEU A 72 2.28 -6.80 -11.06
CA LEU A 72 2.50 -8.01 -11.86
C LEU A 72 1.22 -8.46 -12.58
N ALA A 73 0.06 -8.42 -11.93
CA ALA A 73 -1.22 -8.74 -12.56
C ALA A 73 -1.54 -7.80 -13.73
N LEU A 74 -1.26 -6.51 -13.59
CA LEU A 74 -1.41 -5.52 -14.66
C LEU A 74 -0.47 -5.79 -15.85
N LEU A 75 0.78 -6.18 -15.58
CA LEU A 75 1.74 -6.57 -16.60
C LEU A 75 1.33 -7.86 -17.32
N MET A 76 0.78 -8.84 -16.61
CA MET A 76 0.27 -10.07 -17.21
C MET A 76 -0.96 -9.81 -18.09
N ALA A 77 -1.84 -8.89 -17.67
CA ALA A 77 -3.07 -8.57 -18.40
C ALA A 77 -2.84 -7.70 -19.66
N HIS A 78 -1.94 -6.71 -19.60
CA HIS A 78 -1.73 -5.74 -20.69
C HIS A 78 -0.38 -5.88 -21.40
N GLY A 79 0.50 -6.75 -20.91
CA GLY A 79 1.84 -6.94 -21.45
C GLY A 79 2.75 -5.72 -21.25
N ALA A 80 3.73 -5.57 -22.15
CA ALA A 80 4.79 -4.57 -22.03
C ALA A 80 4.29 -3.12 -22.08
N SER A 81 3.11 -2.85 -22.63
CA SER A 81 2.53 -1.50 -22.70
C SER A 81 2.18 -0.93 -21.32
N ALA A 82 1.91 -1.79 -20.32
CA ALA A 82 1.64 -1.37 -18.94
C ALA A 82 2.91 -1.08 -18.13
N ALA A 83 4.09 -1.50 -18.61
CA ALA A 83 5.36 -1.38 -17.89
C ALA A 83 5.71 0.04 -17.41
N PRO A 84 5.64 1.12 -18.24
CA PRO A 84 5.97 2.46 -17.77
C PRO A 84 5.02 2.94 -16.66
N PHE A 85 3.75 2.54 -16.71
CA PHE A 85 2.74 2.92 -15.72
C PHE A 85 2.93 2.21 -14.40
N VAL A 86 3.15 0.89 -14.44
CA VAL A 86 3.44 0.08 -13.25
C VAL A 86 4.73 0.55 -12.60
N TRP A 87 5.78 0.78 -13.38
CA TRP A 87 7.05 1.31 -12.87
C TRP A 87 6.87 2.69 -12.22
N GLY A 88 6.17 3.62 -12.89
CA GLY A 88 5.93 4.97 -12.37
C GLY A 88 5.15 4.96 -11.06
N ALA A 89 4.08 4.17 -10.98
CA ALA A 89 3.31 4.00 -9.76
C ALA A 89 4.13 3.36 -8.62
N THR A 90 5.02 2.42 -8.96
CA THR A 90 5.93 1.79 -7.99
C THR A 90 6.93 2.80 -7.42
N ALA A 91 7.59 3.55 -8.30
CA ALA A 91 8.56 4.56 -7.90
C ALA A 91 7.90 5.64 -7.01
N LEU A 92 6.70 6.11 -7.40
CA LEU A 92 5.93 7.07 -6.61
C LEU A 92 5.53 6.51 -5.23
N GLY A 93 5.03 5.28 -5.16
CA GLY A 93 4.67 4.65 -3.88
C GLY A 93 5.87 4.55 -2.93
N LEU A 94 7.03 4.12 -3.43
CA LEU A 94 8.27 4.05 -2.64
C LEU A 94 8.78 5.43 -2.20
N LEU A 95 8.70 6.44 -3.07
CA LEU A 95 9.06 7.82 -2.73
C LEU A 95 8.15 8.38 -1.64
N ILE A 96 6.85 8.11 -1.68
CA ILE A 96 5.89 8.50 -0.64
C ILE A 96 6.22 7.81 0.68
N ALA A 97 6.47 6.49 0.66
CA ALA A 97 6.85 5.75 1.85
C ALA A 97 8.15 6.29 2.48
N TYR A 98 9.15 6.58 1.66
CA TYR A 98 10.40 7.19 2.09
C TYR A 98 10.17 8.58 2.71
N ALA A 99 9.40 9.45 2.05
CA ALA A 99 9.10 10.79 2.53
C ALA A 99 8.32 10.76 3.86
N ALA A 100 7.38 9.83 4.02
CA ALA A 100 6.64 9.63 5.26
C ALA A 100 7.57 9.19 6.41
N GLY A 101 8.47 8.24 6.14
CA GLY A 101 9.50 7.83 7.11
C GLY A 101 10.42 8.97 7.51
N LEU A 102 10.86 9.78 6.54
CA LEU A 102 11.69 10.96 6.78
C LEU A 102 10.97 12.01 7.64
N ALA A 103 9.69 12.31 7.34
CA ALA A 103 8.88 13.26 8.11
C ALA A 103 8.66 12.82 9.56
N LEU A 104 8.48 11.51 9.78
CA LEU A 104 8.34 10.93 11.13
C LEU A 104 9.67 10.88 11.89
N SER A 105 10.80 10.75 11.19
CA SER A 105 12.14 10.77 11.79
C SER A 105 12.61 12.17 12.24
N ALA A 106 11.88 13.23 11.87
CA ALA A 106 12.23 14.58 12.26
C ALA A 106 12.18 14.72 13.81
N PRO A 107 13.12 15.46 14.43
CA PRO A 107 13.23 15.59 15.90
C PRO A 107 11.94 16.04 16.62
N ARG A 108 10.97 16.59 15.87
CA ARG A 108 9.66 17.03 16.34
C ARG A 108 8.80 15.90 16.90
N VAL A 109 8.92 14.67 16.39
CA VAL A 109 8.12 13.52 16.89
C VAL A 109 8.66 12.98 18.22
N CYS A 110 9.99 12.96 18.39
CA CYS A 110 10.62 12.52 19.65
C CYS A 110 10.34 13.46 20.84
N HIS A 111 10.04 14.73 20.59
CA HIS A 111 9.73 15.70 21.66
C HIS A 111 8.25 15.69 22.08
N ALA A 112 7.38 15.06 21.30
CA ALA A 112 5.92 15.06 21.50
C ALA A 112 5.37 13.75 22.09
N LEU A 113 6.21 12.72 22.27
CA LEU A 113 5.86 11.38 22.77
C LEU A 113 6.46 11.09 24.15
#